data_AF-A0A960EJC0-F1
#
_entry.id   AF-A0A960EJC0-F1
#
_cell.length_a   1.000
_cell.length_b   1.000
_cell.length_c   1.000
_cell.angle_alpha   90.00
_cell.angle_beta   90.00
_cell.angle_gamma   90.00
#
_symmetry.space_group_name_H-M   'P 1'
#
loop_
_entity.id
_entity.type
_entity.pdbx_description
1 polymer ?
#
loop_
_entity_poly.entity_id
_entity_poly.type
_entity_poly.pdbx_seq_one_letter_code
_entity_poly.pdbx_strand_id
1 'polypeptide(L)'
;MPHHPRSVRALGAAAALLIAAGLTSCSGSDDEAGPDDGEVTEVGTGDAYAATIRRTTDGVPHITGDTLPDAAFGQGYASGEDRTCDLADQVVKVRGERARWFGPGDDDANIDSDVQWRAIGMFDRATEDWEDLAPDGQDLFEAYVAGWNAHLDEVGADGIGGWCAGEEWVRPLEPVEVYAYARSIALNASGTRIGTLIPSAQPPGEADATEGEGAPTDAVGPSADGGPASGPTAAPTGRVGGLADAPIASNGWAIGTERAAAGGGMLVANPHFPWEGELRFWEVHLTVPGEVDAYGVQLSGVPGIGIGFTEEFGWTHTVSAGTRFTAYTLDLV
;
A
#
# COMPACT_ATOMS: atom_id res chain seq x y z
N MET A 1 39.29 44.03 -47.13
CA MET A 1 40.53 43.71 -47.88
C MET A 1 41.71 44.24 -47.08
N PRO A 2 42.92 43.64 -47.11
CA PRO A 2 43.37 42.42 -47.83
C PRO A 2 43.63 41.21 -46.88
N HIS A 3 43.38 39.95 -47.29
CA HIS A 3 44.36 38.92 -47.77
C HIS A 3 45.44 38.52 -46.72
N HIS A 4 45.49 37.26 -46.23
CA HIS A 4 46.17 36.05 -46.81
C HIS A 4 47.73 36.16 -46.84
N PRO A 5 48.53 35.06 -46.90
CA PRO A 5 48.22 33.63 -47.15
C PRO A 5 48.91 32.59 -46.19
N ARG A 6 48.40 31.34 -46.08
CA ARG A 6 48.93 30.03 -46.59
C ARG A 6 50.43 29.68 -46.39
N SER A 7 50.69 28.54 -45.71
CA SER A 7 51.39 27.34 -46.26
C SER A 7 51.64 26.29 -45.14
N VAL A 8 51.70 24.96 -45.27
CA VAL A 8 51.15 23.89 -46.15
C VAL A 8 52.08 22.65 -46.00
N ARG A 9 51.54 21.49 -45.55
CA ARG A 9 52.11 20.10 -45.62
C ARG A 9 53.41 19.85 -44.80
N ALA A 10 53.84 18.62 -44.46
CA ALA A 10 53.46 17.22 -44.78
C ALA A 10 53.91 16.29 -43.60
N LEU A 11 53.66 14.96 -43.48
CA LEU A 11 52.83 13.92 -44.15
C LEU A 11 52.72 12.68 -43.18
N GLY A 12 51.87 11.68 -43.49
CA GLY A 12 51.88 10.32 -42.87
C GLY A 12 50.58 10.01 -42.09
N ALA A 13 49.53 9.39 -42.64
CA ALA A 13 49.38 8.02 -43.19
C ALA A 13 49.47 6.92 -42.11
N ALA A 14 48.59 5.92 -42.01
CA ALA A 14 47.28 5.63 -42.62
C ALA A 14 46.52 4.68 -41.63
N ALA A 15 45.19 4.61 -41.56
CA ALA A 15 44.29 3.77 -42.37
C ALA A 15 42.94 3.65 -41.59
N ALA A 16 41.79 3.23 -42.12
CA ALA A 16 41.21 3.31 -43.48
C ALA A 16 39.68 3.14 -43.32
N LEU A 17 38.88 3.93 -44.04
CA LEU A 17 37.42 3.71 -44.14
C LEU A 17 37.12 2.52 -45.05
N LEU A 18 35.92 1.92 -44.92
CA LEU A 18 34.98 1.87 -46.03
C LEU A 18 33.53 1.61 -45.58
N ILE A 19 32.60 2.21 -46.32
CA ILE A 19 31.15 2.18 -46.13
C ILE A 19 30.56 1.16 -47.10
N ALA A 20 29.52 0.43 -46.69
CA ALA A 20 28.64 -0.29 -47.60
C ALA A 20 27.17 0.01 -47.24
N ALA A 21 26.50 0.78 -48.09
CA ALA A 21 25.05 0.94 -48.03
C ALA A 21 24.39 -0.21 -48.80
N GLY A 22 23.48 -0.92 -48.15
CA GLY A 22 22.66 -1.98 -48.75
C GLY A 22 21.18 -1.62 -48.69
N LEU A 23 20.68 -0.93 -49.72
CA LEU A 23 19.24 -0.80 -49.96
C LEU A 23 18.74 -2.04 -50.70
N THR A 24 17.99 -2.91 -50.02
CA THR A 24 17.23 -3.97 -50.70
C THR A 24 15.92 -4.28 -49.97
N SER A 25 14.82 -3.96 -50.67
CA SER A 25 13.47 -4.51 -50.59
C SER A 25 12.73 -4.58 -49.25
N CYS A 26 11.53 -3.98 -49.25
CA CYS A 26 10.47 -4.35 -48.33
C CYS A 26 10.04 -5.81 -48.54
N SER A 27 9.80 -6.52 -47.45
CA SER A 27 8.78 -7.57 -47.31
C SER A 27 8.40 -7.56 -45.83
N GLY A 28 7.14 -7.26 -45.52
CA GLY A 28 6.75 -6.93 -44.14
C GLY A 28 6.57 -8.15 -43.25
N SER A 29 6.73 -7.91 -41.95
CA SER A 29 5.70 -8.24 -40.97
C SER A 29 5.47 -6.98 -40.13
N ASP A 30 4.21 -6.56 -40.03
CA ASP A 30 3.79 -5.68 -38.95
C ASP A 30 3.82 -6.57 -37.70
N ASP A 31 4.93 -6.55 -36.96
CA ASP A 31 5.00 -7.13 -35.63
C ASP A 31 4.20 -6.21 -34.69
N GLU A 32 2.88 -6.29 -34.80
CA GLU A 32 1.98 -5.97 -33.69
C GLU A 32 2.53 -6.72 -32.48
N ALA A 33 2.91 -5.99 -31.42
CA ALA A 33 3.25 -6.62 -30.17
C ALA A 33 2.01 -7.41 -29.72
N GLY A 34 2.12 -8.74 -29.74
CA GLY A 34 1.07 -9.61 -29.24
C GLY A 34 0.74 -9.27 -27.79
N PRO A 35 -0.43 -9.70 -27.28
CA PRO A 35 -0.67 -9.61 -25.84
C PRO A 35 0.49 -10.24 -25.09
N ASP A 36 0.87 -9.62 -23.98
CA ASP A 36 1.86 -10.17 -23.07
C ASP A 36 1.26 -11.44 -22.45
N ASP A 37 1.60 -12.59 -23.05
CA ASP A 37 1.17 -13.96 -22.68
C ASP A 37 1.82 -14.40 -21.35
N GLY A 38 1.78 -13.51 -20.36
CA GLY A 38 2.44 -13.63 -19.07
C GLY A 38 1.97 -14.84 -18.25
N GLU A 39 2.76 -15.20 -17.25
CA GLU A 39 2.62 -16.45 -16.51
C GLU A 39 1.20 -16.61 -15.92
N VAL A 40 0.56 -17.73 -16.25
CA VAL A 40 -0.80 -18.09 -15.82
C VAL A 40 -0.72 -19.23 -14.81
N THR A 41 -1.19 -18.97 -13.60
CA THR A 41 -1.26 -19.92 -12.49
C THR A 41 -2.71 -20.08 -12.07
N GLU A 42 -3.22 -21.32 -12.10
CA GLU A 42 -4.47 -21.67 -11.43
C GLU A 42 -4.17 -21.88 -9.94
N VAL A 43 -4.85 -21.14 -9.06
CA VAL A 43 -4.66 -21.22 -7.60
C VAL A 43 -5.92 -21.69 -6.90
N GLY A 44 -5.73 -22.40 -5.78
CA GLY A 44 -6.77 -23.14 -5.10
C GLY A 44 -6.95 -24.55 -5.67
N THR A 45 -7.18 -25.53 -4.80
CA THR A 45 -7.47 -26.91 -5.20
C THR A 45 -8.48 -27.53 -4.23
N GLY A 46 -9.77 -27.52 -4.58
CA GLY A 46 -10.83 -28.12 -3.77
C GLY A 46 -12.24 -27.68 -4.18
N ASP A 47 -13.24 -28.07 -3.40
CA ASP A 47 -14.67 -27.76 -3.63
C ASP A 47 -15.08 -26.35 -3.09
N ALA A 48 -14.12 -25.46 -2.78
CA ALA A 48 -14.37 -24.20 -2.08
C ALA A 48 -14.20 -22.94 -2.95
N TYR A 49 -12.96 -22.61 -3.32
CA TYR A 49 -12.62 -21.47 -4.18
C TYR A 49 -11.59 -21.88 -5.24
N ALA A 50 -11.63 -21.24 -6.40
CA ALA A 50 -10.62 -21.38 -7.46
C ALA A 50 -10.48 -20.08 -8.27
N ALA A 51 -9.24 -19.68 -8.58
CA ALA A 51 -8.99 -18.48 -9.36
C ALA A 51 -7.81 -18.65 -10.32
N THR A 52 -7.91 -18.03 -11.49
CA THR A 52 -6.80 -17.91 -12.45
C THR A 52 -6.07 -16.60 -12.19
N ILE A 53 -4.77 -16.65 -11.89
CA ILE A 53 -3.90 -15.48 -11.80
C ILE A 53 -3.01 -15.45 -13.05
N ARG A 54 -3.09 -14.37 -13.84
CA ARG A 54 -2.17 -14.10 -14.95
C ARG A 54 -1.34 -12.86 -14.63
N ARG A 55 -0.03 -13.00 -14.46
CA ARG A 55 0.87 -11.87 -14.19
C ARG A 55 1.46 -11.33 -15.49
N THR A 56 1.32 -10.03 -15.73
CA THR A 56 1.87 -9.32 -16.91
C THR A 56 3.18 -8.61 -16.57
N THR A 57 3.72 -7.83 -17.51
CA THR A 57 4.82 -6.88 -17.31
C THR A 57 4.73 -6.13 -15.97
N ASP A 58 5.89 -5.92 -15.34
CA ASP A 58 6.03 -5.41 -13.96
C ASP A 58 5.41 -6.28 -12.84
N GLY A 59 4.86 -7.45 -13.19
CA GLY A 59 4.36 -8.46 -12.27
C GLY A 59 2.89 -8.31 -11.89
N VAL A 60 2.15 -7.39 -12.51
CA VAL A 60 0.77 -7.06 -12.12
C VAL A 60 -0.16 -8.27 -12.25
N PRO A 61 -0.83 -8.72 -11.18
CA PRO A 61 -1.76 -9.84 -11.23
C PRO A 61 -3.11 -9.42 -11.85
N HIS A 62 -3.49 -10.11 -12.92
CA HIS A 62 -4.84 -10.13 -13.47
C HIS A 62 -5.54 -11.40 -12.98
N ILE A 63 -6.57 -11.22 -12.17
CA ILE A 63 -7.19 -12.29 -11.38
C ILE A 63 -8.60 -12.49 -11.89
N THR A 64 -8.89 -13.70 -12.35
CA THR A 64 -10.22 -14.12 -12.80
C THR A 64 -10.77 -15.15 -11.82
N GLY A 65 -11.99 -14.92 -11.32
CA GLY A 65 -12.78 -15.90 -10.58
C GLY A 65 -14.18 -16.05 -11.18
N ASP A 66 -14.80 -17.22 -11.02
CA ASP A 66 -16.18 -17.44 -11.47
C ASP A 66 -17.21 -16.68 -10.60
N THR A 67 -16.82 -16.30 -9.38
CA THR A 67 -17.62 -15.49 -8.43
C THR A 67 -16.79 -14.40 -7.76
N LEU A 68 -17.45 -13.47 -7.06
CA LEU A 68 -16.77 -12.46 -6.23
C LEU A 68 -15.87 -13.07 -5.15
N PRO A 69 -16.29 -14.09 -4.36
CA PRO A 69 -15.40 -14.84 -3.48
C PRO A 69 -14.20 -15.48 -4.19
N ASP A 70 -14.38 -16.07 -5.37
CA ASP A 70 -13.25 -16.65 -6.13
C ASP A 70 -12.20 -15.59 -6.52
N ALA A 71 -12.63 -14.45 -7.05
CA ALA A 71 -11.73 -13.35 -7.38
C ALA A 71 -11.05 -12.76 -6.13
N ALA A 72 -11.75 -12.72 -4.99
CA ALA A 72 -11.20 -12.30 -3.70
C ALA A 72 -10.16 -13.30 -3.15
N PHE A 73 -10.41 -14.60 -3.31
CA PHE A 73 -9.45 -15.67 -2.99
C PHE A 73 -8.17 -15.54 -3.83
N GLY A 74 -8.30 -15.35 -5.15
CA GLY A 74 -7.16 -15.08 -6.02
C GLY A 74 -6.40 -13.82 -5.60
N GLN A 75 -7.11 -12.75 -5.20
CA GLN A 75 -6.50 -11.53 -4.68
C GLN A 75 -5.75 -11.75 -3.37
N GLY A 76 -6.29 -12.58 -2.48
CA GLY A 76 -5.65 -13.00 -1.24
C GLY A 76 -4.34 -13.75 -1.50
N TYR A 77 -4.36 -14.72 -2.43
CA TYR A 77 -3.20 -15.50 -2.81
C TYR A 77 -2.10 -14.61 -3.43
N ALA A 78 -2.45 -13.80 -4.44
CA ALA A 78 -1.50 -12.87 -5.08
C ALA A 78 -0.93 -11.83 -4.10
N SER A 79 -1.75 -11.38 -3.14
CA SER A 79 -1.29 -10.51 -2.05
C SER A 79 -0.44 -11.26 -1.02
N GLY A 80 -0.55 -12.58 -0.90
CA GLY A 80 0.38 -13.43 -0.15
C GLY A 80 1.75 -13.44 -0.82
N GLU A 81 1.80 -13.72 -2.12
CA GLU A 81 3.05 -13.72 -2.92
C GLU A 81 3.79 -12.38 -2.83
N ASP A 82 3.07 -11.26 -2.99
CA ASP A 82 3.68 -9.94 -3.13
C ASP A 82 3.84 -9.17 -1.80
N ARG A 83 2.95 -9.42 -0.82
CA ARG A 83 2.69 -8.52 0.33
C ARG A 83 2.54 -9.20 1.69
N THR A 84 2.90 -10.48 1.84
CA THR A 84 2.80 -11.21 3.12
C THR A 84 3.29 -10.41 4.34
N CYS A 85 4.50 -9.84 4.27
CA CYS A 85 5.08 -9.14 5.43
C CYS A 85 4.32 -7.87 5.81
N ASP A 86 3.73 -7.16 4.85
CA ASP A 86 2.92 -5.98 5.13
C ASP A 86 1.69 -6.41 5.95
N LEU A 87 0.88 -7.35 5.47
CA LEU A 87 -0.35 -7.76 6.16
C LEU A 87 -0.08 -8.39 7.53
N ALA A 88 0.92 -9.27 7.65
CA ALA A 88 1.24 -9.95 8.90
C ALA A 88 1.68 -8.96 10.01
N ASP A 89 2.52 -7.97 9.67
CA ASP A 89 2.93 -6.90 10.60
C ASP A 89 1.73 -6.05 11.07
N GLN A 90 0.77 -5.81 10.17
CA GLN A 90 -0.42 -5.02 10.49
C GLN A 90 -1.44 -5.77 11.34
N VAL A 91 -1.55 -7.09 11.20
CA VAL A 91 -2.32 -7.93 12.14
C VAL A 91 -1.70 -7.87 13.54
N VAL A 92 -0.36 -7.97 13.64
CA VAL A 92 0.36 -7.75 14.92
C VAL A 92 0.07 -6.36 15.49
N LYS A 93 0.03 -5.32 14.65
CA LYS A 93 -0.31 -3.94 15.05
C LYS A 93 -1.72 -3.83 15.64
N VAL A 94 -2.77 -4.31 14.95
CA VAL A 94 -4.16 -4.08 15.40
C VAL A 94 -4.59 -4.95 16.58
N ARG A 95 -3.90 -6.08 16.81
CA ARG A 95 -3.99 -6.85 18.06
C ARG A 95 -3.25 -6.19 19.23
N GLY A 96 -2.43 -5.17 18.93
CA GLY A 96 -1.50 -4.56 19.88
C GLY A 96 -0.54 -5.60 20.43
N GLU A 97 0.20 -6.29 19.57
CA GLU A 97 1.24 -7.25 19.95
C GLU A 97 2.65 -6.86 19.47
N ARG A 98 2.86 -5.62 18.99
CA ARG A 98 4.17 -5.18 18.46
C ARG A 98 5.29 -5.31 19.50
N ALA A 99 5.04 -4.92 20.75
CA ALA A 99 6.06 -4.95 21.79
C ALA A 99 6.47 -6.39 22.19
N ARG A 100 5.59 -7.36 21.93
CA ARG A 100 5.86 -8.80 22.15
C ARG A 100 6.84 -9.35 21.10
N TRP A 101 6.66 -8.98 19.83
CA TRP A 101 7.39 -9.56 18.71
C TRP A 101 8.63 -8.76 18.32
N PHE A 102 8.56 -7.43 18.41
CA PHE A 102 9.60 -6.50 17.95
C PHE A 102 10.35 -5.81 19.10
N GLY A 103 10.05 -6.17 20.36
CA GLY A 103 10.52 -5.46 21.54
C GLY A 103 9.93 -4.05 21.67
N PRO A 104 10.34 -3.25 22.68
CA PRO A 104 9.73 -1.96 22.98
C PRO A 104 9.79 -0.94 21.82
N GLY A 105 10.75 -1.10 20.90
CA GLY A 105 11.07 -0.09 19.89
C GLY A 105 11.93 1.04 20.48
N ASP A 106 12.40 1.94 19.62
CA ASP A 106 13.03 3.18 20.07
C ASP A 106 11.97 4.07 20.74
N ASP A 107 12.34 4.74 21.83
CA ASP A 107 11.46 5.56 22.68
C ASP A 107 10.09 4.90 23.02
N ASP A 108 10.10 3.58 23.27
CA ASP A 108 8.92 2.75 23.61
C ASP A 108 7.82 2.74 22.52
N ALA A 109 8.13 3.08 21.26
CA ALA A 109 7.15 3.24 20.18
C ALA A 109 6.24 2.02 19.92
N ASN A 110 6.72 0.79 20.10
CA ASN A 110 5.88 -0.42 19.97
C ASN A 110 4.97 -0.61 21.20
N ILE A 111 5.40 -0.20 22.40
CA ILE A 111 4.55 -0.21 23.60
C ILE A 111 3.44 0.83 23.44
N ASP A 112 3.78 2.04 22.99
CA ASP A 112 2.80 3.11 22.73
C ASP A 112 1.79 2.70 21.65
N SER A 113 2.25 2.05 20.56
CA SER A 113 1.37 1.42 19.57
C SER A 113 0.43 0.39 20.21
N ASP A 114 0.95 -0.54 21.02
CA ASP A 114 0.13 -1.59 21.64
C ASP A 114 -0.90 -1.01 22.62
N VAL A 115 -0.52 -0.01 23.42
CA VAL A 115 -1.45 0.71 24.31
C VAL A 115 -2.50 1.45 23.49
N GLN A 116 -2.12 2.14 22.41
CA GLN A 116 -3.05 2.84 21.52
C GLN A 116 -4.10 1.88 20.93
N TRP A 117 -3.69 0.78 20.28
CA TRP A 117 -4.61 -0.11 19.59
C TRP A 117 -5.51 -0.92 20.54
N ARG A 118 -5.01 -1.29 21.73
CA ARG A 118 -5.81 -1.91 22.79
C ARG A 118 -6.79 -0.92 23.44
N ALA A 119 -6.40 0.33 23.66
CA ALA A 119 -7.29 1.36 24.21
C ALA A 119 -8.37 1.82 23.21
N ILE A 120 -8.04 1.89 21.92
CA ILE A 120 -9.00 2.02 20.82
C ILE A 120 -9.88 0.76 20.73
N GLY A 121 -9.38 -0.40 21.16
CA GLY A 121 -10.03 -1.70 21.13
C GLY A 121 -10.50 -2.07 19.73
N MET A 122 -9.59 -1.93 18.74
CA MET A 122 -9.91 -2.11 17.33
C MET A 122 -10.27 -3.55 17.01
N PHE A 123 -9.46 -4.51 17.49
CA PHE A 123 -9.69 -5.93 17.27
C PHE A 123 -10.97 -6.43 17.97
N ASP A 124 -11.19 -6.03 19.23
CA ASP A 124 -12.40 -6.39 19.98
C ASP A 124 -13.66 -5.89 19.27
N ARG A 125 -13.69 -4.61 18.87
CA ARG A 125 -14.82 -4.02 18.10
C ARG A 125 -15.01 -4.68 16.74
N ALA A 126 -13.93 -5.07 16.05
CA ALA A 126 -14.04 -5.78 14.78
C ALA A 126 -14.63 -7.19 14.97
N THR A 127 -14.38 -7.82 16.12
CA THR A 127 -14.97 -9.10 16.50
C THR A 127 -16.43 -8.95 16.91
N GLU A 128 -16.78 -7.94 17.69
CA GLU A 128 -18.16 -7.60 18.06
C GLU A 128 -19.01 -7.26 16.83
N ASP A 129 -18.49 -6.42 15.93
CA ASP A 129 -19.19 -5.98 14.71
C ASP A 129 -19.12 -7.01 13.56
N TRP A 130 -18.48 -8.18 13.73
CA TRP A 130 -18.32 -9.17 12.64
C TRP A 130 -19.65 -9.80 12.25
N GLU A 131 -20.48 -10.21 13.22
CA GLU A 131 -21.77 -10.85 12.96
C GLU A 131 -22.81 -9.88 12.34
N ASP A 132 -22.62 -8.57 12.51
CA ASP A 132 -23.46 -7.50 11.93
C ASP A 132 -22.98 -7.05 10.52
N LEU A 133 -21.83 -7.53 10.04
CA LEU A 133 -21.35 -7.26 8.69
C LEU A 133 -22.29 -7.92 7.66
N ALA A 134 -22.52 -7.23 6.52
CA ALA A 134 -23.33 -7.81 5.44
C ALA A 134 -22.69 -9.12 4.93
N PRO A 135 -23.46 -10.16 4.56
CA PRO A 135 -22.92 -11.45 4.14
C PRO A 135 -21.86 -11.34 3.04
N ASP A 136 -22.14 -10.59 1.97
CA ASP A 136 -21.21 -10.32 0.87
C ASP A 136 -19.86 -9.73 1.35
N GLY A 137 -19.86 -9.00 2.48
CA GLY A 137 -18.67 -8.46 3.12
C GLY A 137 -17.92 -9.48 3.99
N GLN A 138 -18.63 -10.38 4.67
CA GLN A 138 -18.03 -11.52 5.37
C GLN A 138 -17.35 -12.45 4.35
N ASP A 139 -18.09 -12.88 3.33
CA ASP A 139 -17.62 -13.75 2.24
C ASP A 139 -16.35 -13.18 1.56
N LEU A 140 -16.30 -11.85 1.35
CA LEU A 140 -15.13 -11.15 0.78
C LEU A 140 -13.87 -11.31 1.65
N PHE A 141 -13.98 -11.10 2.97
CA PHE A 141 -12.85 -11.25 3.89
C PHE A 141 -12.49 -12.73 4.12
N GLU A 142 -13.48 -13.62 4.18
CA GLU A 142 -13.26 -15.07 4.32
C GLU A 142 -12.49 -15.64 3.13
N ALA A 143 -12.92 -15.33 1.90
CA ALA A 143 -12.25 -15.81 0.71
C ALA A 143 -10.85 -15.19 0.53
N TYR A 144 -10.69 -13.88 0.75
CA TYR A 144 -9.38 -13.23 0.71
C TYR A 144 -8.39 -13.83 1.71
N VAL A 145 -8.82 -14.09 2.96
CA VAL A 145 -7.96 -14.73 3.96
C VAL A 145 -7.69 -16.20 3.63
N ALA A 146 -8.66 -16.93 3.07
CA ALA A 146 -8.42 -18.28 2.57
C ALA A 146 -7.35 -18.32 1.47
N GLY A 147 -7.33 -17.34 0.56
CA GLY A 147 -6.32 -17.21 -0.49
C GLY A 147 -4.91 -16.90 0.07
N TRP A 148 -4.83 -15.94 0.99
CA TRP A 148 -3.56 -15.58 1.64
C TRP A 148 -2.99 -16.75 2.45
N ASN A 149 -3.85 -17.43 3.22
CA ASN A 149 -3.46 -18.64 3.97
C ASN A 149 -3.05 -19.79 3.04
N ALA A 150 -3.71 -19.98 1.89
CA ALA A 150 -3.34 -21.02 0.94
C ALA A 150 -1.93 -20.81 0.36
N HIS A 151 -1.53 -19.57 0.07
CA HIS A 151 -0.14 -19.27 -0.30
C HIS A 151 0.83 -19.58 0.84
N LEU A 152 0.53 -19.15 2.07
CA LEU A 152 1.39 -19.41 3.24
C LEU A 152 1.53 -20.92 3.54
N ASP A 153 0.46 -21.69 3.39
CA ASP A 153 0.47 -23.15 3.57
C ASP A 153 1.30 -23.87 2.48
N GLU A 154 1.36 -23.33 1.27
CA GLU A 154 2.15 -23.87 0.16
C GLU A 154 3.66 -23.65 0.35
N VAL A 155 4.07 -22.42 0.70
CA VAL A 155 5.50 -22.06 0.80
C VAL A 155 6.08 -22.22 2.21
N GLY A 156 5.23 -22.19 3.24
CA GLY A 156 5.63 -22.12 4.65
C GLY A 156 6.24 -20.78 5.04
N ALA A 157 6.29 -20.46 6.34
CA ALA A 157 6.84 -19.18 6.81
C ALA A 157 8.29 -18.91 6.37
N ASP A 158 9.11 -19.96 6.19
CA ASP A 158 10.49 -19.85 5.65
C ASP A 158 10.55 -19.55 4.14
N GLY A 159 9.48 -19.85 3.39
CA GLY A 159 9.42 -19.74 1.92
C GLY A 159 8.79 -18.46 1.39
N ILE A 160 8.21 -17.62 2.26
CA ILE A 160 7.59 -16.35 1.88
C ILE A 160 8.63 -15.35 1.35
N GLY A 161 8.21 -14.48 0.44
CA GLY A 161 9.00 -13.33 0.01
C GLY A 161 9.03 -12.21 1.06
N GLY A 162 10.22 -11.66 1.33
CA GLY A 162 10.37 -10.41 2.07
C GLY A 162 11.22 -10.49 3.33
N TRP A 163 11.09 -9.48 4.19
CA TRP A 163 11.92 -9.27 5.39
C TRP A 163 11.48 -10.10 6.61
N CYS A 164 10.31 -10.75 6.53
CA CYS A 164 9.68 -11.49 7.61
C CYS A 164 9.81 -13.03 7.49
N ALA A 165 10.60 -13.52 6.53
CA ALA A 165 10.75 -14.96 6.29
C ALA A 165 11.30 -15.71 7.52
N GLY A 166 10.59 -16.77 7.92
CA GLY A 166 10.89 -17.62 9.08
C GLY A 166 10.41 -17.07 10.43
N GLU A 167 9.74 -15.91 10.47
CA GLU A 167 9.30 -15.28 11.70
C GLU A 167 8.02 -15.92 12.29
N GLU A 168 8.00 -16.17 13.60
CA GLU A 168 6.88 -16.86 14.30
C GLU A 168 5.53 -16.10 14.25
N TRP A 169 5.56 -14.79 14.00
CA TRP A 169 4.35 -13.96 13.86
C TRP A 169 3.76 -13.99 12.44
N VAL A 170 4.47 -14.56 11.45
CA VAL A 170 3.88 -14.94 10.17
C VAL A 170 3.22 -16.31 10.31
N ARG A 171 1.90 -16.29 10.41
CA ARG A 171 1.05 -17.46 10.65
C ARG A 171 -0.25 -17.33 9.86
N PRO A 172 -1.04 -18.42 9.70
CA PRO A 172 -2.39 -18.32 9.20
C PRO A 172 -3.21 -17.27 9.95
N LEU A 173 -3.97 -16.49 9.21
CA LEU A 173 -4.80 -15.38 9.67
C LEU A 173 -6.27 -15.79 9.78
N GLU A 174 -7.02 -15.10 10.63
CA GLU A 174 -8.47 -15.20 10.72
C GLU A 174 -9.14 -14.05 9.94
N PRO A 175 -10.31 -14.25 9.29
CA PRO A 175 -11.01 -13.21 8.51
C PRO A 175 -11.25 -11.90 9.29
N VAL A 176 -11.57 -12.03 10.57
CA VAL A 176 -11.78 -10.90 11.50
C VAL A 176 -10.51 -10.07 11.74
N GLU A 177 -9.31 -10.65 11.61
CA GLU A 177 -8.04 -9.93 11.76
C GLU A 177 -7.81 -8.97 10.59
N VAL A 178 -8.09 -9.42 9.37
CA VAL A 178 -7.98 -8.59 8.16
C VAL A 178 -9.12 -7.55 8.10
N TYR A 179 -10.31 -7.87 8.60
CA TYR A 179 -11.37 -6.89 8.82
C TYR A 179 -10.97 -5.82 9.86
N ALA A 180 -10.38 -6.21 11.00
CA ALA A 180 -9.85 -5.27 11.99
C ALA A 180 -8.78 -4.35 11.39
N TYR A 181 -7.89 -4.90 10.55
CA TYR A 181 -6.91 -4.13 9.80
C TYR A 181 -7.56 -3.15 8.81
N ALA A 182 -8.52 -3.59 8.00
CA ALA A 182 -9.26 -2.71 7.08
C ALA A 182 -9.99 -1.57 7.81
N ARG A 183 -10.55 -1.82 9.00
CA ARG A 183 -11.13 -0.78 9.87
C ARG A 183 -10.08 0.18 10.42
N SER A 184 -8.87 -0.30 10.72
CA SER A 184 -7.74 0.55 11.13
C SER A 184 -7.31 1.53 10.02
N ILE A 185 -7.36 1.10 8.76
CA ILE A 185 -7.13 1.94 7.58
C ILE A 185 -8.23 3.00 7.43
N ALA A 186 -9.50 2.66 7.66
CA ALA A 186 -10.58 3.64 7.70
C ALA A 186 -10.39 4.67 8.84
N LEU A 187 -9.85 4.27 10.00
CA LEU A 187 -9.54 5.17 11.11
C LEU A 187 -8.36 6.11 10.82
N ASN A 188 -7.42 5.72 9.95
CA ASN A 188 -6.29 6.58 9.53
C ASN A 188 -6.73 7.85 8.81
N ALA A 189 -7.87 7.83 8.12
CA ALA A 189 -8.51 9.01 7.54
C ALA A 189 -9.23 9.90 8.57
N SER A 190 -9.10 9.58 9.87
CA SER A 190 -9.80 10.20 10.98
C SER A 190 -8.92 10.29 12.25
N GLY A 191 -9.30 9.60 13.33
CA GLY A 191 -8.80 9.82 14.68
C GLY A 191 -7.43 9.24 15.01
N THR A 192 -6.81 8.40 14.15
CA THR A 192 -5.53 7.74 14.48
C THR A 192 -4.44 8.73 14.90
N ARG A 193 -4.43 9.95 14.34
CA ARG A 193 -3.47 11.01 14.72
C ARG A 193 -3.56 11.40 16.20
N ILE A 194 -4.78 11.48 16.75
CA ILE A 194 -5.01 11.73 18.19
C ILE A 194 -4.83 10.44 19.01
N GLY A 195 -4.96 9.27 18.37
CA GLY A 195 -4.62 7.98 18.98
C GLY A 195 -3.22 7.94 19.59
N THR A 196 -2.24 8.62 18.97
CA THR A 196 -0.87 8.76 19.49
C THR A 196 -0.77 9.45 20.86
N LEU A 197 -1.79 10.21 21.26
CA LEU A 197 -1.83 10.88 22.57
C LEU A 197 -2.35 9.95 23.68
N ILE A 198 -3.03 8.84 23.33
CA ILE A 198 -3.68 7.93 24.28
C ILE A 198 -2.70 7.30 25.27
N PRO A 199 -1.52 6.76 24.88
CA PRO A 199 -0.59 6.16 25.84
C PRO A 199 -0.12 7.14 26.92
N SER A 200 0.07 8.40 26.53
CA SER A 200 0.54 9.48 27.41
C SER A 200 -0.55 10.13 28.29
N ALA A 201 -1.81 9.70 28.18
CA ALA A 201 -2.96 10.33 28.83
C ALA A 201 -3.14 9.81 30.27
N GLN A 202 -2.57 10.53 31.24
CA GLN A 202 -2.53 10.14 32.66
C GLN A 202 -3.14 11.23 33.57
N PRO A 203 -3.71 10.87 34.74
CA PRO A 203 -4.20 11.85 35.71
C PRO A 203 -3.04 12.61 36.40
N PRO A 204 -3.31 13.78 37.01
CA PRO A 204 -2.28 14.51 37.75
C PRO A 204 -1.78 13.73 38.96
N GLY A 205 -0.48 13.39 39.00
CA GLY A 205 0.20 12.82 40.16
C GLY A 205 0.77 11.41 40.00
N GLU A 206 0.51 10.71 38.89
CA GLU A 206 1.17 9.41 38.59
C GLU A 206 2.44 9.55 37.73
N ALA A 207 2.73 10.74 37.21
CA ALA A 207 3.97 11.03 36.50
C ALA A 207 5.11 11.34 37.50
N ASP A 208 5.76 10.30 38.01
CA ASP A 208 6.96 10.43 38.85
C ASP A 208 8.18 9.76 38.19
N ALA A 209 9.24 10.56 38.00
CA ALA A 209 10.63 10.13 37.88
C ALA A 209 11.12 9.29 36.66
N THR A 210 10.73 9.64 35.44
CA THR A 210 11.67 9.60 34.29
C THR A 210 11.63 10.89 33.48
N GLU A 211 12.63 11.75 33.68
CA GLU A 211 13.02 12.76 32.67
C GLU A 211 13.67 12.02 31.50
N GLY A 212 12.85 11.48 30.60
CA GLY A 212 13.29 11.07 29.27
C GLY A 212 13.31 12.30 28.36
N GLU A 213 14.50 12.72 27.93
CA GLU A 213 14.68 13.74 26.89
C GLU A 213 14.31 13.16 25.51
N GLY A 214 13.01 12.94 25.29
CA GLY A 214 12.45 12.37 24.07
C GLY A 214 10.99 12.77 23.94
N ALA A 215 10.71 13.87 23.24
CA ALA A 215 9.38 14.10 22.69
C ALA A 215 9.30 13.29 21.39
N PRO A 216 8.25 12.49 21.15
CA PRO A 216 8.09 11.81 19.87
C PRO A 216 7.82 12.87 18.80
N THR A 217 8.87 13.27 18.09
CA THR A 217 8.77 14.14 16.89
C THR A 217 8.41 13.34 15.66
N ASP A 218 8.67 12.03 15.68
CA ASP A 218 8.35 11.12 14.60
C ASP A 218 7.03 10.44 14.93
N ALA A 219 5.94 11.07 14.49
CA ALA A 219 4.65 10.42 14.44
C ALA A 219 4.78 9.14 13.61
N VAL A 220 4.27 8.01 14.11
CA VAL A 220 4.24 6.73 13.38
C VAL A 220 3.32 6.84 12.16
N GLY A 221 3.86 7.38 11.08
CA GLY A 221 3.65 6.88 9.73
C GLY A 221 4.76 5.90 9.36
N PRO A 222 4.68 5.23 8.20
CA PRO A 222 5.73 4.33 7.74
C PRO A 222 7.06 5.08 7.63
N SER A 223 8.09 4.53 8.26
CA SER A 223 9.44 5.11 8.30
C SER A 223 9.95 5.38 6.89
N ALA A 224 10.39 6.59 6.63
CA ALA A 224 11.11 6.96 5.42
C ALA A 224 12.38 7.72 5.79
N ASP A 225 13.51 7.08 5.50
CA ASP A 225 14.89 7.59 5.49
C ASP A 225 15.55 8.06 6.81
N GLY A 226 16.69 7.43 7.11
CA GLY A 226 17.65 7.93 8.10
C GLY A 226 18.60 8.98 7.50
N GLY A 227 18.64 10.18 8.12
CA GLY A 227 19.59 11.25 7.78
C GLY A 227 19.75 12.25 8.94
N PRO A 228 20.94 12.85 9.15
CA PRO A 228 21.23 13.56 10.40
C PRO A 228 20.61 14.97 10.46
N ALA A 229 19.88 15.25 11.54
CA ALA A 229 19.30 16.56 11.82
C ALA A 229 20.37 17.61 12.21
N SER A 230 20.17 18.86 11.80
CA SER A 230 20.94 20.02 12.26
C SER A 230 20.18 21.34 12.04
N GLY A 231 19.50 21.83 13.08
CA GLY A 231 18.79 23.11 13.09
C GLY A 231 18.47 23.56 14.53
N PRO A 232 18.48 24.86 14.85
CA PRO A 232 18.48 25.32 16.23
C PRO A 232 17.11 25.29 16.91
N THR A 233 17.15 25.00 18.22
CA THR A 233 16.02 24.81 19.13
C THR A 233 15.09 26.02 19.27
N ALA A 234 13.78 25.79 19.12
CA ALA A 234 12.70 26.67 19.59
C ALA A 234 12.00 26.06 20.81
N ALA A 235 11.37 26.92 21.64
CA ALA A 235 10.81 26.53 22.94
C ALA A 235 9.58 25.60 22.83
N PRO A 236 9.35 24.69 23.81
CA PRO A 236 8.36 23.63 23.69
C PRO A 236 6.92 24.11 23.89
N THR A 237 6.20 24.33 22.79
CA THR A 237 4.73 24.40 22.79
C THR A 237 4.16 22.99 22.84
N GLY A 238 4.04 22.44 24.06
CA GLY A 238 3.91 21.01 24.31
C GLY A 238 2.65 20.30 23.76
N ARG A 239 2.84 19.01 23.45
CA ARG A 239 1.87 17.91 23.21
C ARG A 239 0.76 18.07 22.16
N VAL A 240 0.35 19.27 21.77
CA VAL A 240 -0.78 19.50 20.83
C VAL A 240 -0.31 20.04 19.47
N GLY A 241 0.89 20.64 19.40
CA GLY A 241 1.42 21.25 18.18
C GLY A 241 1.58 20.30 16.98
N GLY A 242 1.87 19.02 17.22
CA GLY A 242 2.06 18.01 16.16
C GLY A 242 0.78 17.54 15.45
N LEU A 243 -0.41 17.93 15.93
CA LEU A 243 -1.68 17.54 15.28
C LEU A 243 -1.97 18.32 13.98
N ALA A 244 -1.24 19.39 13.68
CA ALA A 244 -1.52 20.30 12.58
C ALA A 244 -0.91 19.85 11.23
N ASP A 245 0.26 19.20 11.25
CA ASP A 245 1.10 19.02 10.07
C ASP A 245 1.36 17.53 9.75
N ALA A 246 0.37 16.87 9.12
CA ALA A 246 0.57 15.59 8.44
C ALA A 246 0.51 15.83 6.92
N PRO A 247 1.62 15.66 6.16
CA PRO A 247 1.71 16.09 4.76
C PRO A 247 1.04 15.13 3.74
N ILE A 248 0.13 14.26 4.17
CA ILE A 248 -0.55 13.34 3.25
C ILE A 248 -1.56 14.13 2.41
N ALA A 249 -1.25 14.22 1.12
CA ALA A 249 -2.05 14.87 0.10
C ALA A 249 -2.28 13.92 -1.07
N SER A 250 -3.10 14.35 -2.03
CA SER A 250 -3.28 13.67 -3.31
C SER A 250 -3.72 14.69 -4.35
N ASN A 251 -3.41 14.45 -5.62
CA ASN A 251 -4.09 15.09 -6.74
C ASN A 251 -5.14 14.14 -7.32
N GLY A 252 -6.31 14.67 -7.68
CA GLY A 252 -7.36 13.94 -8.38
C GLY A 252 -8.14 14.87 -9.31
N TRP A 253 -8.06 14.65 -10.63
CA TRP A 253 -8.73 15.50 -11.63
C TRP A 253 -9.68 14.67 -12.50
N ALA A 254 -10.94 15.09 -12.60
CA ALA A 254 -11.90 14.58 -13.58
C ALA A 254 -12.14 15.63 -14.67
N ILE A 255 -11.87 15.28 -15.93
CA ILE A 255 -11.95 16.18 -17.08
C ILE A 255 -13.10 15.69 -17.98
N GLY A 256 -14.16 16.49 -18.05
CA GLY A 256 -15.31 16.22 -18.91
C GLY A 256 -15.01 16.36 -20.40
N THR A 257 -15.83 15.71 -21.23
CA THR A 257 -15.69 15.61 -22.69
C THR A 257 -15.53 16.96 -23.39
N GLU A 258 -16.17 18.03 -22.89
CA GLU A 258 -16.03 19.41 -23.39
C GLU A 258 -14.58 19.95 -23.41
N ARG A 259 -13.68 19.35 -22.61
CA ARG A 259 -12.25 19.74 -22.50
C ARG A 259 -11.29 18.65 -22.97
N ALA A 260 -11.79 17.46 -23.30
CA ALA A 260 -10.97 16.33 -23.71
C ALA A 260 -10.94 16.23 -25.24
N ALA A 261 -9.76 16.42 -25.85
CA ALA A 261 -9.62 16.42 -27.30
C ALA A 261 -10.01 15.08 -27.98
N ALA A 262 -9.97 13.97 -27.24
CA ALA A 262 -10.34 12.63 -27.70
C ALA A 262 -11.85 12.32 -27.59
N GLY A 263 -12.67 13.24 -27.03
CA GLY A 263 -14.12 13.08 -26.93
C GLY A 263 -14.64 12.20 -25.77
N GLY A 264 -13.79 11.39 -25.15
CA GLY A 264 -14.08 10.67 -23.89
C GLY A 264 -13.81 11.53 -22.64
N GLY A 265 -14.23 11.07 -21.46
CA GLY A 265 -13.78 11.64 -20.20
C GLY A 265 -12.31 11.27 -19.91
N MET A 266 -11.61 12.04 -19.07
CA MET A 266 -10.28 11.68 -18.58
C MET A 266 -10.21 11.80 -17.05
N LEU A 267 -9.53 10.85 -16.42
CA LEU A 267 -9.28 10.84 -14.97
C LEU A 267 -7.77 10.88 -14.73
N VAL A 268 -7.34 11.69 -13.76
CA VAL A 268 -5.99 11.63 -13.19
C VAL A 268 -6.12 11.20 -11.74
N ALA A 269 -5.59 10.03 -11.42
CA ALA A 269 -5.41 9.52 -10.07
C ALA A 269 -3.95 9.69 -9.64
N ASN A 270 -3.67 10.43 -8.57
CA ASN A 270 -2.30 10.65 -8.08
C ASN A 270 -2.28 10.84 -6.56
N PRO A 271 -2.44 9.75 -5.78
CA PRO A 271 -2.28 9.79 -4.33
C PRO A 271 -0.81 9.97 -3.91
N HIS A 272 -0.55 10.71 -2.83
CA HIS A 272 0.81 10.84 -2.25
C HIS A 272 0.87 10.11 -0.92
N PHE A 273 1.08 8.80 -1.01
CA PHE A 273 1.20 7.90 0.13
C PHE A 273 2.67 7.43 0.29
N PRO A 274 3.05 6.89 1.46
CA PRO A 274 4.39 6.34 1.72
C PRO A 274 4.79 5.27 0.69
N TRP A 275 6.11 5.17 0.44
CA TRP A 275 6.69 4.21 -0.49
C TRP A 275 6.96 2.84 0.14
N GLU A 276 6.84 2.73 1.45
CA GLU A 276 7.11 1.54 2.26
C GLU A 276 5.96 1.33 3.27
N GLY A 277 5.87 0.12 3.81
CA GLY A 277 4.83 -0.28 4.76
C GLY A 277 3.43 -0.41 4.15
N GLU A 278 2.43 -0.49 5.02
CA GLU A 278 1.07 -0.92 4.69
C GLU A 278 0.29 0.10 3.86
N LEU A 279 0.67 1.38 4.00
CA LEU A 279 0.07 2.48 3.26
C LEU A 279 0.57 2.56 1.81
N ARG A 280 1.45 1.68 1.38
CA ARG A 280 1.83 1.54 -0.03
C ARG A 280 0.68 0.93 -0.84
N PHE A 281 0.49 1.45 -2.04
CA PHE A 281 -0.42 0.87 -3.03
C PHE A 281 0.18 -0.36 -3.73
N TRP A 282 -0.67 -1.36 -3.97
CA TRP A 282 -0.42 -2.55 -4.79
C TRP A 282 -1.42 -2.54 -5.96
N GLU A 283 -0.92 -2.81 -7.16
CA GLU A 283 -1.67 -2.74 -8.42
C GLU A 283 -2.19 -4.13 -8.79
N VAL A 284 -3.46 -4.22 -9.18
CA VAL A 284 -4.18 -5.47 -9.38
C VAL A 284 -5.41 -5.26 -10.28
N HIS A 285 -5.76 -6.28 -11.06
CA HIS A 285 -6.98 -6.33 -11.87
C HIS A 285 -7.84 -7.50 -11.39
N LEU A 286 -9.09 -7.23 -11.02
CA LEU A 286 -10.09 -8.24 -10.65
C LEU A 286 -11.13 -8.39 -11.75
N THR A 287 -11.42 -9.63 -12.14
CA THR A 287 -12.41 -10.00 -13.16
C THR A 287 -13.34 -11.09 -12.61
N VAL A 288 -14.65 -10.85 -12.69
CA VAL A 288 -15.72 -11.83 -12.49
C VAL A 288 -16.64 -11.76 -13.72
N PRO A 289 -16.66 -12.77 -14.61
CA PRO A 289 -17.30 -12.67 -15.91
C PRO A 289 -18.77 -12.24 -15.88
N GLY A 290 -19.05 -11.02 -16.36
CA GLY A 290 -20.39 -10.44 -16.41
C GLY A 290 -20.83 -9.68 -15.16
N GLU A 291 -19.99 -9.58 -14.13
CA GLU A 291 -20.27 -8.84 -12.89
C GLU A 291 -19.22 -7.75 -12.59
N VAL A 292 -17.93 -8.07 -12.69
CA VAL A 292 -16.82 -7.15 -12.39
C VAL A 292 -15.73 -7.26 -13.44
N ASP A 293 -15.24 -6.12 -13.90
CA ASP A 293 -13.98 -5.97 -14.63
C ASP A 293 -13.38 -4.64 -14.18
N ALA A 294 -12.42 -4.69 -13.26
CA ALA A 294 -11.89 -3.52 -12.55
C ALA A 294 -10.37 -3.58 -12.37
N TYR A 295 -9.68 -2.61 -12.97
CA TYR A 295 -8.24 -2.43 -12.86
C TYR A 295 -7.91 -1.25 -11.94
N GLY A 296 -6.92 -1.40 -11.07
CA GLY A 296 -6.46 -0.27 -10.27
C GLY A 296 -5.50 -0.67 -9.17
N VAL A 297 -5.56 0.08 -8.06
CA VAL A 297 -4.72 -0.12 -6.89
C VAL A 297 -5.54 -0.24 -5.62
N GLN A 298 -5.00 -0.98 -4.66
CA GLN A 298 -5.50 -1.07 -3.29
C GLN A 298 -4.34 -0.90 -2.30
N LEU A 299 -4.65 -0.49 -1.06
CA LEU A 299 -3.64 -0.47 0.01
C LEU A 299 -3.24 -1.90 0.40
N SER A 300 -1.97 -2.08 0.76
CA SER A 300 -1.40 -3.40 1.01
C SER A 300 -2.20 -4.19 2.06
N GLY A 301 -2.55 -5.45 1.76
CA GLY A 301 -3.27 -6.34 2.68
C GLY A 301 -4.78 -6.13 2.82
N VAL A 302 -5.43 -5.35 1.94
CA VAL A 302 -6.89 -5.10 1.95
C VAL A 302 -7.53 -5.65 0.66
N PRO A 303 -8.70 -6.30 0.70
CA PRO A 303 -9.40 -6.76 -0.51
C PRO A 303 -10.03 -5.63 -1.34
N GLY A 304 -10.38 -5.92 -2.59
CA GLY A 304 -11.05 -5.02 -3.54
C GLY A 304 -10.11 -4.04 -4.24
N ILE A 305 -10.68 -3.03 -4.92
CA ILE A 305 -9.94 -1.94 -5.60
C ILE A 305 -10.29 -0.60 -4.93
N GLY A 306 -9.28 0.08 -4.37
CA GLY A 306 -9.46 1.37 -3.69
C GLY A 306 -9.51 2.56 -4.65
N ILE A 307 -8.65 2.57 -5.67
CA ILE A 307 -8.61 3.60 -6.73
C ILE A 307 -8.45 2.88 -8.06
N GLY A 308 -9.29 3.14 -9.06
CA GLY A 308 -9.25 2.37 -10.30
C GLY A 308 -10.25 2.81 -11.37
N PHE A 309 -10.44 1.93 -12.35
CA PHE A 309 -11.38 2.09 -13.46
C PHE A 309 -11.92 0.74 -13.96
N THR A 310 -13.05 0.82 -14.64
CA THR A 310 -13.68 -0.24 -15.44
C THR A 310 -13.76 0.23 -16.91
N GLU A 311 -14.37 -0.55 -17.81
CA GLU A 311 -14.72 -0.07 -19.16
C GLU A 311 -15.62 1.18 -19.14
N GLU A 312 -16.50 1.32 -18.13
CA GLU A 312 -17.55 2.34 -18.11
C GLU A 312 -17.19 3.61 -17.30
N PHE A 313 -16.42 3.48 -16.21
CA PHE A 313 -16.13 4.61 -15.30
C PHE A 313 -14.80 4.44 -14.54
N GLY A 314 -14.31 5.53 -13.96
CA GLY A 314 -13.14 5.51 -13.07
C GLY A 314 -13.32 6.41 -11.85
N TRP A 315 -12.59 6.12 -10.78
CA TRP A 315 -12.65 6.84 -9.51
C TRP A 315 -11.26 7.04 -8.90
N THR A 316 -11.14 8.06 -8.05
CA THR A 316 -9.92 8.31 -7.29
C THR A 316 -10.23 9.04 -5.98
N HIS A 317 -9.27 9.06 -5.06
CA HIS A 317 -9.44 9.63 -3.73
C HIS A 317 -8.34 10.64 -3.39
N THR A 318 -8.74 11.66 -2.65
CA THR A 318 -7.84 12.67 -2.07
C THR A 318 -8.17 12.82 -0.59
N VAL A 319 -7.15 13.12 0.23
CA VAL A 319 -7.37 13.42 1.66
C VAL A 319 -8.30 14.63 1.78
N SER A 320 -9.37 14.47 2.56
CA SER A 320 -10.38 15.50 2.76
C SER A 320 -10.05 16.37 3.97
N ALA A 321 -10.13 17.69 3.81
CA ALA A 321 -9.99 18.64 4.93
C ALA A 321 -11.18 18.63 5.92
N GLY A 322 -12.20 17.78 5.70
CA GLY A 322 -13.36 17.67 6.59
C GLY A 322 -13.02 16.90 7.88
N THR A 323 -13.27 17.52 9.04
CA THR A 323 -13.04 16.92 10.36
C THR A 323 -13.84 15.64 10.57
N ARG A 324 -13.21 14.59 11.12
CA ARG A 324 -13.78 13.25 11.31
C ARG A 324 -13.86 12.75 12.76
N PHE A 325 -13.49 13.60 13.72
CA PHE A 325 -13.55 13.31 15.15
C PHE A 325 -14.08 14.53 15.92
N THR A 326 -14.53 14.32 17.15
CA THR A 326 -14.90 15.39 18.10
C THR A 326 -14.20 15.14 19.42
N ALA A 327 -13.51 16.15 19.95
CA ALA A 327 -12.96 16.12 21.30
C ALA A 327 -13.98 16.70 22.31
N TYR A 328 -14.07 16.11 23.50
CA TYR A 328 -14.93 16.56 24.58
C TYR A 328 -14.07 16.87 25.81
N THR A 329 -14.37 17.98 26.50
CA THR A 329 -13.84 18.24 27.84
C THR A 329 -14.69 17.48 28.85
N LEU A 330 -14.04 16.79 29.79
CA LEU A 330 -14.71 16.05 30.86
C LEU A 330 -14.53 16.78 32.18
N ASP A 331 -15.64 17.04 32.88
CA ASP A 331 -15.62 17.46 34.28
C ASP A 331 -15.37 16.22 35.16
N LEU A 332 -14.14 16.08 35.66
CA LEU A 332 -13.75 14.97 36.54
C LEU A 332 -14.30 15.16 37.97
N VAL A 333 -14.62 14.05 38.64
CA VAL A 333 -15.17 13.98 40.01
C VAL A 333 -14.11 13.80 41.09
#